data_AF-A0A8H7KB73-F1
#
_entry.id   AF-A0A8H7KB73-F1
#
_cell.length_a   1.000
_cell.length_b   1.000
_cell.length_c   1.000
_cell.angle_alpha   90.00
_cell.angle_beta   90.00
_cell.angle_gamma   90.00
#
_symmetry.space_group_name_H-M   'P 1'
#
loop_
_entity.id
_entity.type
_entity.pdbx_description
1 polymer ?
#
loop_
_entity_poly.entity_id
_entity_poly.type
_entity_poly.pdbx_seq_one_letter_code
_entity_poly.pdbx_strand_id
1 'polypeptide(L)'
;MVSHCSTPTDVSRELSKINKASNASFGREQVKNDINIWSGGLVEIVSGEDQDLPQLMHQTVAEFTMALAFKQIVLGGLSTFINDNGHSFRVKYWISSTLVENSRRADLQQLVAHHAQLSEHTTGHSQIRFIQELSSTPFYKCLSQQIQYDDPSATIVAFMASSGLALCLRDWVSEHQGDLSRLSRGYLNNFLLRNHFLSSPSVPFDNRLPILRLLLENGFEIKRELFFFEKTLFNAWDREAVEAIESHESSSALQEGKADLLYHSFAAEFLKHKQDPNVVLDVWWAGTAGIQVSPLHIASPSIAEMCIQCGANTNACDSGGRTPLDWFLKYPDEVAKHKPPIEDRYNMCLLLTQAGGLASRWDETVWLNALLEFEAEDFDTGALREHFEILKKKNTRLFANVFNLSWIK
;
A
#
# COMPACT_ATOMS: atom_id res chain seq x y z
N MET A 1 16.33 -4.50 30.95
CA MET A 1 15.14 -4.09 31.75
C MET A 1 13.85 -4.21 30.94
N VAL A 2 13.68 -3.48 29.84
CA VAL A 2 12.50 -3.64 28.95
C VAL A 2 12.38 -5.07 28.41
N SER A 3 13.50 -5.80 28.34
CA SER A 3 13.57 -7.18 27.84
C SER A 3 12.78 -8.23 28.63
N HIS A 4 12.42 -7.93 29.88
CA HIS A 4 11.62 -8.82 30.72
C HIS A 4 10.15 -8.40 30.78
N CYS A 5 9.79 -7.30 30.10
CA CYS A 5 8.43 -6.81 30.07
C CYS A 5 7.64 -7.60 29.03
N SER A 6 6.73 -8.44 29.49
CA SER A 6 5.74 -9.07 28.62
C SER A 6 4.58 -8.13 28.29
N THR A 7 4.31 -7.15 29.16
CA THR A 7 3.15 -6.27 29.05
C THR A 7 3.50 -4.79 28.85
N PRO A 8 2.64 -3.99 28.20
CA PRO A 8 2.81 -2.54 28.08
C PRO A 8 2.90 -1.80 29.42
N THR A 9 2.22 -2.33 30.45
CA THR A 9 2.24 -1.77 31.80
C THR A 9 3.63 -1.94 32.41
N ASP A 10 4.28 -3.08 32.20
CA ASP A 10 5.64 -3.33 32.65
C ASP A 10 6.62 -2.40 31.92
N VAL A 11 6.49 -2.27 30.60
CA VAL A 11 7.33 -1.34 29.82
C VAL A 11 7.14 0.10 30.31
N SER A 12 5.91 0.56 30.46
CA SER A 12 5.59 1.91 30.93
C SER A 12 6.14 2.17 32.34
N ARG A 13 6.06 1.18 33.23
CA ARG A 13 6.63 1.24 34.58
C ARG A 13 8.15 1.40 34.52
N GLU A 14 8.83 0.58 33.73
CA GLU A 14 10.29 0.68 33.59
C GLU A 14 10.73 1.99 32.92
N LEU A 15 10.03 2.45 31.88
CA LEU A 15 10.28 3.75 31.24
C LEU A 15 10.07 4.91 32.21
N SER A 16 9.07 4.83 33.10
CA SER A 16 8.84 5.88 34.11
C SER A 16 9.97 5.97 35.14
N LYS A 17 10.64 4.84 35.46
CA LYS A 17 11.82 4.83 36.33
C LYS A 17 13.00 5.51 35.63
N ILE A 18 13.18 5.23 34.34
CA ILE A 18 14.22 5.85 33.52
C ILE A 18 13.98 7.36 33.42
N ASN A 19 12.77 7.81 33.06
CA ASN A 19 12.46 9.25 32.96
C ASN A 19 12.59 10.00 34.28
N LYS A 20 12.27 9.37 35.42
CA LYS A 20 12.51 9.96 36.74
C LYS A 20 14.00 10.08 37.05
N ALA A 21 14.82 9.15 36.59
CA ALA A 21 16.28 9.25 36.69
C ALA A 21 16.85 10.32 35.75
N SER A 22 16.30 10.48 34.54
CA SER A 22 16.74 11.47 33.55
C SER A 22 16.41 12.94 33.90
N ASN A 23 15.38 13.17 34.74
CA ASN A 23 15.01 14.52 35.21
C ASN A 23 15.82 14.98 36.43
N ALA A 24 16.54 14.08 37.11
CA ALA A 24 17.68 14.51 37.90
C ALA A 24 18.78 14.87 36.89
N SER A 25 19.43 16.03 37.02
CA SER A 25 20.52 16.43 36.14
C SER A 25 21.72 15.50 36.36
N PHE A 26 21.63 14.28 35.85
CA PHE A 26 22.75 13.38 35.75
C PHE A 26 23.70 13.99 34.73
N GLY A 27 24.93 14.26 35.17
CA GLY A 27 25.96 14.73 34.26
C GLY A 27 26.07 13.74 33.10
N ARG A 28 26.17 14.24 31.87
CA ARG A 28 26.34 13.44 30.65
C ARG A 28 27.40 12.35 30.83
N GLU A 29 28.49 12.68 31.53
CA GLU A 29 29.57 11.74 31.89
C GLU A 29 29.14 10.61 32.83
N GLN A 30 28.23 10.86 33.77
CA GLN A 30 27.72 9.81 34.66
C GLN A 30 26.89 8.78 33.89
N VAL A 31 26.09 9.22 32.92
CA VAL A 31 25.35 8.31 32.03
C VAL A 31 26.29 7.46 31.18
N LYS A 32 27.36 8.05 30.63
CA LYS A 32 28.38 7.29 29.91
C LYS A 32 29.04 6.25 30.80
N ASN A 33 29.39 6.64 32.02
CA ASN A 33 30.05 5.75 32.97
C ASN A 33 29.13 4.62 33.43
N ASP A 34 27.85 4.91 33.67
CA ASP A 34 26.86 3.90 34.03
C ASP A 34 26.62 2.90 32.88
N ILE A 35 26.55 3.36 31.63
CA ILE A 35 26.43 2.47 30.45
C ILE A 35 27.67 1.58 30.30
N ASN A 36 28.86 2.15 30.49
CA ASN A 36 30.11 1.41 30.48
C ASN A 36 30.12 0.34 31.59
N ILE A 37 29.74 0.70 32.82
CA ILE A 37 29.68 -0.21 33.97
C ILE A 37 28.62 -1.31 33.77
N TRP A 38 27.41 -0.96 33.36
CA TRP A 38 26.31 -1.93 33.18
C TRP A 38 26.52 -2.87 32.01
N SER A 39 27.23 -2.41 30.98
CA SER A 39 27.63 -3.26 29.87
C SER A 39 28.85 -4.12 30.20
N GLY A 40 29.49 -3.93 31.35
CA GLY A 40 30.73 -4.62 31.72
C GLY A 40 31.91 -4.25 30.82
N GLY A 41 31.96 -3.03 30.31
CA GLY A 41 33.00 -2.57 29.39
C GLY A 41 32.79 -2.99 27.92
N LEU A 42 31.61 -3.50 27.58
CA LEU A 42 31.34 -3.98 26.21
C LEU A 42 30.85 -2.86 25.29
N VAL A 43 30.15 -1.86 25.86
CA VAL A 43 29.58 -0.73 25.14
C VAL A 43 30.15 0.56 25.74
N GLU A 44 30.77 1.38 24.90
CA GLU A 44 31.15 2.74 25.26
C GLU A 44 30.25 3.75 24.54
N ILE A 45 30.10 4.94 25.13
CA ILE A 45 29.40 6.04 24.49
C ILE A 45 30.44 6.98 23.90
N VAL A 46 30.51 7.02 22.58
CA VAL A 46 31.40 7.93 21.85
C VAL A 46 30.64 9.24 21.61
N SER A 47 31.21 10.36 22.06
CA SER A 47 30.64 11.68 21.79
C SER A 47 30.99 12.14 20.38
N GLY A 48 29.98 12.23 19.50
CA GLY A 48 30.07 12.93 18.23
C GLY A 48 29.71 14.42 18.36
N GLU A 49 29.93 15.17 17.27
CA GLU A 49 29.66 16.63 17.22
C GLU A 49 28.18 16.95 17.53
N ASP A 50 27.26 16.13 17.02
CA ASP A 50 25.82 16.35 17.21
C ASP A 50 25.17 15.38 18.21
N GLN A 51 25.72 14.17 18.41
CA GLN A 51 25.05 13.10 19.16
C GLN A 51 26.05 12.16 19.86
N ASP A 52 25.67 11.66 21.04
CA ASP A 52 26.36 10.55 21.71
C ASP A 52 25.89 9.23 21.09
N LEU A 53 26.82 8.44 20.56
CA LEU A 53 26.51 7.16 19.92
C LEU A 53 27.11 6.00 20.73
N PRO A 54 26.31 4.99 21.11
CA PRO A 54 26.83 3.77 21.70
C PRO A 54 27.59 2.97 20.64
N GLN A 55 28.82 2.56 20.96
CA GLN A 55 29.67 1.72 20.15
C GLN A 55 30.17 0.53 20.97
N LEU A 56 30.33 -0.63 20.34
CA LEU A 56 30.98 -1.78 20.95
C LEU A 56 32.48 -1.55 20.97
N MET A 57 33.11 -1.69 22.14
CA MET A 57 34.52 -1.34 22.33
C MET A 57 35.50 -2.17 21.49
N HIS A 58 35.09 -3.36 21.02
CA HIS A 58 35.95 -4.21 20.20
C HIS A 58 35.14 -5.09 19.23
N GLN A 59 35.69 -5.39 18.05
CA GLN A 59 35.04 -6.25 17.06
C GLN A 59 34.77 -7.66 17.60
N THR A 60 35.70 -8.27 18.33
CA THR A 60 35.46 -9.57 18.99
C THR A 60 34.41 -9.51 20.10
N VAL A 61 34.20 -8.36 20.73
CA VAL A 61 33.08 -8.16 21.66
C VAL A 61 31.76 -8.10 20.91
N ALA A 62 31.73 -7.46 19.75
CA ALA A 62 30.56 -7.50 18.86
C ALA A 62 30.27 -8.92 18.39
N GLU A 63 31.28 -9.65 17.92
CA GLU A 63 31.14 -11.05 17.50
C GLU A 63 30.69 -11.96 18.65
N PHE A 64 31.25 -11.78 19.85
CA PHE A 64 30.85 -12.51 21.05
C PHE A 64 29.40 -12.19 21.44
N THR A 65 29.01 -10.92 21.50
CA THR A 65 27.64 -10.51 21.85
C THR A 65 26.60 -10.91 20.81
N MET A 66 27.01 -11.05 19.54
CA MET A 66 26.18 -11.59 18.46
C MET A 66 26.12 -13.13 18.46
N ALA A 67 27.01 -13.83 19.16
CA ALA A 67 27.00 -15.28 19.23
C ALA A 67 25.76 -15.78 19.99
N LEU A 68 25.11 -16.83 19.47
CA LEU A 68 23.93 -17.45 20.09
C LEU A 68 24.19 -17.87 21.55
N ALA A 69 25.44 -18.26 21.84
CA ALA A 69 25.91 -18.65 23.17
C ALA A 69 25.89 -17.49 24.17
N PHE A 70 26.12 -16.24 23.75
CA PHE A 70 26.11 -15.10 24.67
C PHE A 70 24.73 -14.89 25.29
N LYS A 71 23.67 -15.00 24.49
CA LYS A 71 22.29 -14.96 25.00
C LYS A 71 22.05 -16.04 26.05
N GLN A 72 22.55 -17.25 25.82
CA GLN A 72 22.47 -18.36 26.78
C GLN A 72 23.30 -18.12 28.04
N ILE A 73 24.49 -17.54 27.91
CA ILE A 73 25.37 -17.21 29.04
C ILE A 73 24.74 -16.14 29.93
N VAL A 74 24.21 -15.06 29.32
CA VAL A 74 23.65 -13.92 30.06
C VAL A 74 22.30 -14.25 30.69
N LEU A 75 21.41 -14.90 29.93
CA LEU A 75 20.05 -15.17 30.39
C LEU A 75 19.92 -16.55 31.06
N GLY A 76 20.96 -17.38 31.02
CA GLY A 76 20.94 -18.74 31.53
C GLY A 76 19.81 -19.56 30.91
N GLY A 77 19.08 -20.29 31.75
CA GLY A 77 17.89 -21.04 31.35
C GLY A 77 16.73 -20.18 30.84
N LEU A 78 16.75 -18.85 31.03
CA LEU A 78 15.72 -17.96 30.48
C LEU A 78 15.91 -17.65 29.00
N SER A 79 17.10 -17.94 28.46
CA SER A 79 17.41 -17.71 27.04
C SER A 79 16.49 -18.48 26.09
N THR A 80 15.96 -19.62 26.52
CA THR A 80 15.00 -20.44 25.77
C THR A 80 13.57 -19.89 25.78
N PHE A 81 13.26 -18.96 26.69
CA PHE A 81 11.91 -18.39 26.83
C PHE A 81 11.77 -17.02 26.15
N ILE A 82 12.89 -16.32 25.94
CA ILE A 82 12.87 -15.00 25.32
C ILE A 82 12.96 -15.18 23.81
N ASN A 83 11.82 -15.16 23.13
CA ASN A 83 11.75 -15.22 21.66
C ASN A 83 12.00 -13.84 20.99
N ASP A 84 12.33 -12.84 21.80
CA ASP A 84 12.63 -11.49 21.32
C ASP A 84 14.10 -11.35 20.90
N ASN A 85 14.32 -10.41 19.96
CA ASN A 85 15.63 -9.90 19.60
C ASN A 85 15.66 -8.36 19.66
N GLY A 86 16.78 -7.76 19.24
CA GLY A 86 16.96 -6.31 19.24
C GLY A 86 15.86 -5.55 18.52
N HIS A 87 15.32 -6.10 17.43
CA HIS A 87 14.23 -5.48 16.68
C HIS A 87 12.90 -5.56 17.43
N SER A 88 12.59 -6.72 18.01
CA SER A 88 11.41 -6.88 18.89
C SER A 88 11.45 -5.87 20.04
N PHE A 89 12.61 -5.69 20.68
CA PHE A 89 12.77 -4.71 21.75
C PHE A 89 12.57 -3.27 21.29
N ARG A 90 13.13 -2.89 20.12
CA ARG A 90 12.95 -1.54 19.57
C ARG A 90 11.49 -1.22 19.28
N VAL A 91 10.74 -2.18 18.73
CA VAL A 91 9.31 -2.03 18.44
C VAL A 91 8.53 -1.82 19.73
N LYS A 92 8.73 -2.69 20.73
CA LYS A 92 8.07 -2.58 22.04
C LYS A 92 8.38 -1.24 22.72
N TYR A 93 9.66 -0.84 22.68
CA TYR A 93 10.13 0.41 23.24
C TYR A 93 9.46 1.61 22.57
N TRP A 94 9.50 1.72 21.24
CA TRP A 94 8.97 2.88 20.52
C TRP A 94 7.45 2.96 20.58
N ILE A 95 6.73 1.84 20.43
CA ILE A 95 5.28 1.86 20.59
C ILE A 95 4.93 2.32 22.01
N SER A 96 5.63 1.84 23.03
CA SER A 96 5.40 2.26 24.41
C SER A 96 5.83 3.71 24.68
N SER A 97 6.89 4.20 24.05
CA SER A 97 7.34 5.58 24.23
C SER A 97 6.31 6.57 23.69
N THR A 98 5.53 6.20 22.66
CA THR A 98 4.39 7.03 22.21
C THR A 98 3.29 7.17 23.26
N LEU A 99 3.21 6.31 24.28
CA LEU A 99 2.28 6.51 25.40
C LEU A 99 2.74 7.64 26.33
N VAL A 100 4.05 7.82 26.45
CA VAL A 100 4.67 8.79 27.37
C VAL A 100 4.89 10.13 26.69
N GLU A 101 5.27 10.13 25.42
CA GLU A 101 5.57 11.33 24.65
C GLU A 101 4.35 11.81 23.85
N ASN A 102 4.05 13.11 23.95
CA ASN A 102 3.00 13.75 23.15
C ASN A 102 3.48 14.21 21.76
N SER A 103 4.77 14.08 21.45
CA SER A 103 5.31 14.46 20.15
C SER A 103 4.97 13.44 19.06
N ARG A 104 4.36 13.91 17.99
CA ARG A 104 4.21 13.15 16.74
C ARG A 104 5.53 13.24 15.97
N ARG A 105 6.16 12.08 15.72
CA ARG A 105 7.34 11.96 14.87
C ARG A 105 6.96 11.14 13.64
N ALA A 106 6.92 11.76 12.46
CA ALA A 106 6.56 11.07 11.21
C ALA A 106 7.55 9.94 10.87
N ASP A 107 8.82 10.19 11.19
CA ASP A 107 9.96 9.27 11.18
C ASP A 107 9.76 8.03 12.06
N LEU A 108 9.00 8.14 13.16
CA LEU A 108 8.76 7.01 14.06
C LEU A 108 7.94 5.90 13.41
N GLN A 109 7.01 6.23 12.51
CA GLN A 109 6.19 5.25 11.81
C GLN A 109 7.06 4.29 11.00
N GLN A 110 7.97 4.84 10.19
CA GLN A 110 8.85 4.07 9.32
C GLN A 110 9.79 3.20 10.14
N LEU A 111 10.35 3.74 11.23
CA LEU A 111 11.22 3.01 12.14
C LEU A 111 10.51 1.85 12.83
N VAL A 112 9.30 2.08 13.36
CA VAL A 112 8.48 1.04 14.00
C VAL A 112 8.13 -0.06 12.99
N ALA A 113 7.66 0.31 11.81
CA ALA A 113 7.32 -0.66 10.76
C ALA A 113 8.54 -1.50 10.34
N HIS A 114 9.66 -0.85 10.05
CA HIS A 114 10.90 -1.52 9.66
C HIS A 114 11.36 -2.54 10.72
N HIS A 115 11.43 -2.12 11.98
CA HIS A 115 11.87 -3.01 13.04
C HIS A 115 10.83 -4.08 13.41
N ALA A 116 9.53 -3.82 13.21
CA ALA A 116 8.50 -4.83 13.44
C ALA A 116 8.57 -5.96 12.40
N GLN A 117 8.84 -5.64 11.14
CA GLN A 117 9.08 -6.65 10.11
C GLN A 117 10.34 -7.44 10.36
N LEU A 118 11.46 -6.76 10.65
CA LEU A 118 12.71 -7.45 10.93
C LEU A 118 12.56 -8.35 12.15
N SER A 119 11.81 -7.93 13.17
CA SER A 119 11.47 -8.78 14.32
C SER A 119 10.79 -10.08 13.86
N GLU A 120 9.71 -10.03 13.09
CA GLU A 120 9.04 -11.25 12.60
C GLU A 120 9.96 -12.10 11.72
N HIS A 121 10.69 -11.48 10.79
CA HIS A 121 11.53 -12.16 9.84
C HIS A 121 12.68 -12.94 10.51
N THR A 122 13.32 -12.33 11.51
CA THR A 122 14.50 -12.90 12.16
C THR A 122 14.16 -13.78 13.36
N THR A 123 13.01 -13.59 14.00
CA THR A 123 12.58 -14.45 15.12
C THR A 123 11.68 -15.58 14.65
N GLY A 124 10.95 -15.41 13.54
CA GLY A 124 9.87 -16.32 13.15
C GLY A 124 8.66 -16.27 14.09
N HIS A 125 8.58 -15.26 14.97
CA HIS A 125 7.55 -15.14 15.99
C HIS A 125 6.70 -13.89 15.79
N SER A 126 5.41 -14.06 15.98
CA SER A 126 4.41 -13.00 16.05
C SER A 126 4.53 -12.22 17.36
N GLN A 127 4.33 -10.91 17.27
CA GLN A 127 4.27 -9.96 18.39
C GLN A 127 2.82 -9.67 18.82
N ILE A 128 1.85 -10.48 18.38
CA ILE A 128 0.42 -10.16 18.53
C ILE A 128 -0.02 -9.96 19.98
N ARG A 129 0.49 -10.77 20.93
CA ARG A 129 0.15 -10.64 22.35
C ARG A 129 0.52 -9.27 22.91
N PHE A 130 1.72 -8.80 22.60
CA PHE A 130 2.17 -7.46 23.02
C PHE A 130 1.30 -6.37 22.38
N ILE A 131 0.97 -6.52 21.09
CA ILE A 131 0.15 -5.56 20.35
C ILE A 131 -1.28 -5.49 20.91
N GLN A 132 -1.89 -6.61 21.24
CA GLN A 132 -3.27 -6.68 21.77
C GLN A 132 -3.40 -6.13 23.19
N GLU A 133 -2.34 -6.20 24.01
CA GLU A 133 -2.36 -5.64 25.37
C GLU A 133 -2.26 -4.10 25.39
N LEU A 134 -1.92 -3.48 24.25
CA LEU A 134 -1.87 -2.03 24.13
C LEU A 134 -3.27 -1.46 23.88
N SER A 135 -3.56 -0.30 24.48
CA SER A 135 -4.69 0.52 24.03
C SER A 135 -4.52 0.92 22.56
N SER A 136 -5.58 1.34 21.86
CA SER A 136 -5.46 1.78 20.47
C SER A 136 -4.64 3.07 20.27
N THR A 137 -4.47 3.87 21.33
CA THR A 137 -3.80 5.20 21.32
C THR A 137 -2.41 5.23 20.67
N PRO A 138 -1.45 4.33 21.00
CA PRO A 138 -0.13 4.27 20.38
C PRO A 138 -0.19 4.04 18.88
N PHE A 139 -1.10 3.16 18.44
CA PHE A 139 -1.20 2.80 17.04
C PHE A 139 -1.70 3.98 16.19
N TYR A 140 -2.59 4.83 16.71
CA TYR A 140 -2.95 6.08 16.01
C TYR A 140 -1.74 7.00 15.83
N LYS A 141 -0.90 7.14 16.86
CA LYS A 141 0.33 7.94 16.79
C LYS A 141 1.31 7.35 15.78
N CYS A 142 1.47 6.03 15.76
CA CYS A 142 2.34 5.32 14.82
C CYS A 142 1.80 5.35 13.39
N LEU A 143 0.49 5.34 13.16
CA LEU A 143 -0.08 5.38 11.82
C LEU A 143 -0.02 6.78 11.18
N SER A 144 0.45 7.80 11.91
CA SER A 144 0.44 9.22 11.53
C SER A 144 -0.94 9.76 11.11
N GLN A 145 -2.01 9.06 11.50
CA GLN A 145 -3.37 9.39 11.09
C GLN A 145 -4.00 10.44 11.99
N GLN A 146 -4.69 11.40 11.36
CA GLN A 146 -5.57 12.35 12.07
C GLN A 146 -6.93 11.75 12.43
N ILE A 147 -7.20 10.52 12.00
CA ILE A 147 -8.53 9.90 12.11
C ILE A 147 -8.48 8.85 13.21
N GLN A 148 -9.33 9.04 14.22
CA GLN A 148 -9.62 8.03 15.21
C GLN A 148 -10.65 7.06 14.62
N TYR A 149 -10.33 5.78 14.65
CA TYR A 149 -11.29 4.71 14.36
C TYR A 149 -12.13 4.46 15.60
N ASP A 150 -13.43 4.27 15.43
CA ASP A 150 -14.32 3.93 16.54
C ASP A 150 -14.06 2.51 17.07
N ASP A 151 -13.52 1.61 16.23
CA ASP A 151 -13.18 0.22 16.60
C ASP A 151 -11.67 0.09 16.86
N PRO A 152 -11.22 -0.25 18.09
CA PRO A 152 -9.81 -0.48 18.39
C PRO A 152 -9.16 -1.59 17.52
N SER A 153 -9.94 -2.60 17.16
CA SER A 153 -9.47 -3.74 16.35
C SER A 153 -9.12 -3.30 14.94
N ALA A 154 -9.87 -2.34 14.39
CA ALA A 154 -9.59 -1.71 13.11
C ALA A 154 -8.19 -1.08 13.08
N THR A 155 -7.85 -0.33 14.13
CA THR A 155 -6.55 0.34 14.27
C THR A 155 -5.41 -0.67 14.35
N ILE A 156 -5.61 -1.77 15.07
CA ILE A 156 -4.61 -2.82 15.23
C ILE A 156 -4.37 -3.54 13.88
N VAL A 157 -5.45 -3.93 13.18
CA VAL A 157 -5.34 -4.54 11.84
C VAL A 157 -4.70 -3.57 10.84
N ALA A 158 -5.06 -2.28 10.89
CA ALA A 158 -4.43 -1.22 10.11
C ALA A 158 -2.93 -1.15 10.37
N PHE A 159 -2.52 -1.14 11.65
CA PHE A 159 -1.11 -1.15 12.03
C PHE A 159 -0.36 -2.38 11.54
N MET A 160 -0.92 -3.58 11.70
CA MET A 160 -0.26 -4.82 11.26
C MET A 160 -0.10 -4.87 9.74
N ALA A 161 -1.15 -4.55 8.98
CA ALA A 161 -1.10 -4.54 7.52
C ALA A 161 -0.16 -3.45 6.98
N SER A 162 -0.23 -2.24 7.54
CA SER A 162 0.62 -1.10 7.18
C SER A 162 2.09 -1.27 7.54
N SER A 163 2.37 -2.10 8.54
CA SER A 163 3.72 -2.35 9.01
C SER A 163 4.28 -3.66 8.46
N GLY A 164 3.60 -4.36 7.56
CA GLY A 164 4.14 -5.59 6.97
C GLY A 164 4.18 -6.80 7.93
N LEU A 165 3.36 -6.83 8.98
CA LEU A 165 3.40 -7.84 10.05
C LEU A 165 2.52 -9.04 9.73
N ALA A 166 2.96 -9.84 8.76
CA ALA A 166 2.20 -10.96 8.24
C ALA A 166 1.94 -12.06 9.29
N LEU A 167 2.88 -12.32 10.21
CA LEU A 167 2.68 -13.32 11.28
C LEU A 167 1.68 -12.81 12.32
N CYS A 168 1.83 -11.56 12.79
CA CYS A 168 0.87 -10.93 13.71
C CYS A 168 -0.54 -10.92 13.12
N LEU A 169 -0.69 -10.52 11.86
CA LEU A 169 -1.98 -10.47 11.20
C LEU A 169 -2.59 -11.87 11.08
N ARG A 170 -1.78 -12.89 10.77
CA ARG A 170 -2.26 -14.27 10.66
C ARG A 170 -2.77 -14.79 12.00
N ASP A 171 -2.01 -14.57 13.07
CA ASP A 171 -2.42 -14.99 14.41
C ASP A 171 -3.69 -14.24 14.84
N TRP A 172 -3.74 -12.92 14.61
CA TRP A 172 -4.94 -12.13 14.91
C TRP A 172 -6.17 -12.65 14.19
N VAL A 173 -6.07 -12.93 12.89
CA VAL A 173 -7.14 -13.50 12.07
C VAL A 173 -7.58 -14.88 12.58
N SER A 174 -6.62 -15.70 13.03
CA SER A 174 -6.92 -17.02 13.58
C SER A 174 -7.72 -16.94 14.88
N GLU A 175 -7.45 -15.93 15.71
CA GLU A 175 -8.13 -15.66 16.98
C GLU A 175 -9.49 -14.95 16.80
N HIS A 176 -9.67 -14.20 15.71
CA HIS A 176 -10.82 -13.31 15.46
C HIS A 176 -11.54 -13.68 14.16
N GLN A 177 -11.80 -14.97 13.94
CA GLN A 177 -12.47 -15.44 12.72
C GLN A 177 -13.83 -14.74 12.51
N GLY A 178 -14.01 -14.12 11.35
CA GLY A 178 -15.23 -13.41 10.98
C GLY A 178 -15.24 -11.91 11.31
N ASP A 179 -14.36 -11.43 12.20
CA ASP A 179 -14.31 -10.01 12.56
C ASP A 179 -13.84 -9.13 11.39
N LEU A 180 -13.00 -9.63 10.47
CA LEU A 180 -12.59 -8.88 9.27
C LEU A 180 -13.79 -8.42 8.42
N SER A 181 -14.85 -9.23 8.33
CA SER A 181 -16.06 -8.86 7.61
C SER A 181 -16.79 -7.70 8.28
N ARG A 182 -16.76 -7.62 9.63
CA ARG A 182 -17.29 -6.48 10.41
C ARG A 182 -16.44 -5.23 10.19
N LEU A 183 -15.12 -5.39 10.21
CA LEU A 183 -14.17 -4.31 10.01
C LEU A 183 -14.34 -3.63 8.64
N SER A 184 -14.68 -4.39 7.60
CA SER A 184 -14.99 -3.84 6.27
C SER A 184 -16.24 -2.91 6.23
N ARG A 185 -17.05 -2.89 7.29
CA ARG A 185 -18.28 -2.07 7.35
C ARG A 185 -18.05 -0.62 7.78
N GLY A 186 -16.88 -0.28 8.33
CA GLY A 186 -16.57 1.04 8.88
C GLY A 186 -15.60 1.87 8.04
N TYR A 187 -15.19 3.03 8.57
CA TYR A 187 -14.22 3.97 7.95
C TYR A 187 -12.81 3.41 7.70
N LEU A 188 -12.58 2.13 7.99
CA LEU A 188 -11.35 1.42 7.61
C LEU A 188 -11.06 1.50 6.11
N ASN A 189 -12.12 1.58 5.30
CA ASN A 189 -12.07 1.42 3.86
C ASN A 189 -11.33 2.50 3.09
N ASN A 190 -10.98 3.60 3.76
CA ASN A 190 -10.21 4.67 3.15
C ASN A 190 -8.74 4.69 3.56
N PHE A 191 -8.28 3.84 4.49
CA PHE A 191 -6.99 4.08 5.15
C PHE A 191 -6.12 2.85 5.33
N LEU A 192 -6.72 1.69 5.59
CA LEU A 192 -6.00 0.43 5.80
C LEU A 192 -5.09 0.13 4.61
N LEU A 193 -5.64 0.27 3.40
CA LEU A 193 -4.96 -0.04 2.15
C LEU A 193 -4.38 1.21 1.46
N ARG A 194 -5.07 2.35 1.57
CA ARG A 194 -4.68 3.62 0.91
C ARG A 194 -3.29 4.13 1.29
N ASN A 195 -3.10 4.54 2.55
CA ASN A 195 -1.91 5.33 2.92
C ASN A 195 -0.70 4.44 3.18
N HIS A 196 -0.96 3.19 3.54
CA HIS A 196 0.10 2.34 4.04
C HIS A 196 0.52 1.25 3.08
N PHE A 197 -0.41 0.77 2.24
CA PHE A 197 -0.09 -0.29 1.31
C PHE A 197 0.45 0.23 -0.02
N LEU A 198 0.03 1.41 -0.45
CA LEU A 198 0.51 2.00 -1.72
C LEU A 198 1.63 3.00 -1.50
N SER A 199 1.53 3.82 -0.46
CA SER A 199 2.42 4.99 -0.29
C SER A 199 3.48 4.83 0.81
N SER A 200 3.49 3.72 1.57
CA SER A 200 4.47 3.57 2.65
C SER A 200 5.77 2.97 2.14
N PRO A 201 6.90 3.69 2.22
CA PRO A 201 8.20 3.13 1.87
C PRO A 201 8.68 2.07 2.87
N SER A 202 8.01 1.91 4.02
CA SER A 202 8.50 1.01 5.08
C SER A 202 8.06 -0.44 4.93
N VAL A 203 7.20 -0.79 3.96
CA VAL A 203 6.83 -2.19 3.68
C VAL A 203 7.45 -2.66 2.37
N PRO A 204 8.37 -3.64 2.41
CA PRO A 204 8.91 -4.27 1.21
C PRO A 204 7.79 -4.76 0.30
N PHE A 205 7.98 -4.56 -1.01
CA PHE A 205 7.01 -4.96 -2.04
C PHE A 205 6.55 -6.42 -1.88
N ASP A 206 7.49 -7.32 -1.62
CA ASP A 206 7.26 -8.77 -1.51
C ASP A 206 6.30 -9.15 -0.36
N ASN A 207 6.16 -8.30 0.67
CA ASN A 207 5.31 -8.56 1.82
C ASN A 207 3.87 -8.05 1.65
N ARG A 208 3.61 -7.18 0.68
CA ARG A 208 2.30 -6.57 0.49
C ARG A 208 1.30 -7.61 -0.03
N LEU A 209 1.59 -8.26 -1.16
CA LEU A 209 0.64 -9.23 -1.74
C LEU A 209 0.22 -10.37 -0.77
N PRO A 210 1.13 -11.00 0.01
CA PRO A 210 0.74 -11.97 1.03
C PRO A 210 -0.22 -11.42 2.10
N ILE A 211 -0.02 -10.18 2.56
CA ILE A 211 -0.92 -9.54 3.54
C ILE A 211 -2.30 -9.29 2.93
N LEU A 212 -2.34 -8.80 1.69
CA LEU A 212 -3.60 -8.58 0.99
C LEU A 212 -4.38 -9.89 0.85
N ARG A 213 -3.71 -10.96 0.39
CA ARG A 213 -4.32 -12.30 0.29
C ARG A 213 -4.85 -12.76 1.63
N LEU A 214 -4.06 -12.62 2.69
CA LEU A 214 -4.47 -13.01 4.04
C LEU A 214 -5.74 -12.27 4.49
N LEU A 215 -5.87 -10.97 4.20
CA LEU A 215 -7.09 -10.21 4.49
C LEU A 215 -8.28 -10.73 3.67
N LEU A 216 -8.11 -10.86 2.36
CA LEU A 216 -9.18 -11.24 1.44
C LEU A 216 -9.69 -12.68 1.66
N GLU A 217 -8.76 -13.62 1.90
CA GLU A 217 -9.07 -15.03 2.18
C GLU A 217 -9.81 -15.22 3.50
N ASN A 218 -9.71 -14.26 4.43
CA ASN A 218 -10.34 -14.33 5.75
C ASN A 218 -11.54 -13.39 5.91
N GLY A 219 -12.17 -13.01 4.79
CA GLY A 219 -13.48 -12.37 4.79
C GLY A 219 -13.48 -10.84 4.78
N PHE A 220 -12.35 -10.21 4.48
CA PHE A 220 -12.31 -8.77 4.19
C PHE A 220 -13.03 -8.47 2.86
N GLU A 221 -14.06 -7.62 2.88
CA GLU A 221 -14.93 -7.38 1.73
C GLU A 221 -14.38 -6.29 0.79
N ILE A 222 -13.59 -6.67 -0.23
CA ILE A 222 -12.96 -5.73 -1.18
C ILE A 222 -13.96 -4.81 -1.91
N LYS A 223 -15.19 -5.26 -2.15
CA LYS A 223 -16.26 -4.48 -2.82
C LYS A 223 -16.57 -3.13 -2.17
N ARG A 224 -16.11 -2.91 -0.93
CA ARG A 224 -16.29 -1.66 -0.20
C ARG A 224 -15.06 -0.73 -0.27
N GLU A 225 -13.96 -1.22 -0.81
CA GLU A 225 -12.67 -0.54 -0.97
C GLU A 225 -12.54 0.07 -2.37
N LEU A 226 -13.56 0.79 -2.82
CA LEU A 226 -13.59 1.31 -4.20
C LEU A 226 -12.41 2.23 -4.50
N PHE A 227 -12.02 3.05 -3.51
CA PHE A 227 -10.88 3.92 -3.63
C PHE A 227 -9.55 3.15 -3.78
N PHE A 228 -9.37 2.04 -3.07
CA PHE A 228 -8.16 1.24 -3.19
C PHE A 228 -8.10 0.51 -4.54
N PHE A 229 -9.25 0.02 -5.01
CA PHE A 229 -9.33 -0.54 -6.36
C PHE A 229 -9.01 0.52 -7.40
N GLU A 230 -9.65 1.69 -7.34
CA GLU A 230 -9.36 2.85 -8.20
C GLU A 230 -7.87 3.19 -8.22
N LYS A 231 -7.23 3.32 -7.04
CA LYS A 231 -5.80 3.62 -6.96
C LYS A 231 -4.90 2.52 -7.48
N THR A 232 -5.31 1.26 -7.35
CA THR A 232 -4.58 0.15 -7.95
C THR A 232 -4.62 0.23 -9.47
N LEU A 233 -5.78 0.53 -10.05
CA LEU A 233 -5.92 0.73 -11.49
C LEU A 233 -5.11 1.92 -11.97
N PHE A 234 -5.19 3.03 -11.23
CA PHE A 234 -4.53 4.28 -11.57
C PHE A 234 -3.01 4.21 -11.46
N ASN A 235 -2.48 3.66 -10.36
CA ASN A 235 -1.04 3.58 -10.14
C ASN A 235 -0.36 2.56 -11.06
N ALA A 236 -1.10 1.63 -11.66
CA ALA A 236 -0.57 0.77 -12.72
C ALA A 236 -0.15 1.57 -13.98
N TRP A 237 -0.66 2.80 -14.14
CA TRP A 237 -0.31 3.70 -15.25
C TRP A 237 0.82 4.66 -14.94
N ASP A 238 0.92 5.05 -13.68
CA ASP A 238 1.74 6.19 -13.27
C ASP A 238 3.20 5.74 -13.14
N ARG A 239 3.93 5.81 -14.26
CA ARG A 239 5.38 5.53 -14.29
C ARG A 239 6.15 6.43 -13.32
N GLU A 240 5.73 7.67 -13.10
CA GLU A 240 6.36 8.54 -12.10
C GLU A 240 6.08 8.06 -10.67
N ALA A 241 4.89 7.55 -10.37
CA ALA A 241 4.62 6.90 -9.09
C ALA A 241 5.42 5.60 -8.93
N VAL A 242 5.62 4.83 -10.00
CA VAL A 242 6.49 3.64 -10.03
C VAL A 242 7.95 4.04 -9.78
N GLU A 243 8.46 5.05 -10.47
CA GLU A 243 9.82 5.56 -10.32
C GLU A 243 10.05 6.17 -8.93
N ALA A 244 9.08 6.92 -8.38
CA ALA A 244 9.17 7.47 -7.03
C ALA A 244 9.23 6.37 -5.97
N ILE A 245 8.46 5.30 -6.15
CA ILE A 245 8.50 4.09 -5.33
C ILE A 245 9.90 3.44 -5.41
N GLU A 246 10.42 3.25 -6.62
CA GLU A 246 11.71 2.60 -6.86
C GLU A 246 12.89 3.44 -6.33
N SER A 247 12.78 4.79 -6.39
CA SER A 247 13.82 5.71 -5.92
C SER A 247 14.09 5.68 -4.41
N HIS A 248 13.10 5.27 -3.61
CA HIS A 248 13.23 5.16 -2.16
C HIS A 248 13.88 3.84 -1.71
N GLU A 249 13.86 2.81 -2.55
CA GLU A 249 14.57 1.56 -2.30
C GLU A 249 15.98 1.62 -2.90
N SER A 250 16.94 1.96 -2.04
CA SER A 250 18.34 2.15 -2.39
C SER A 250 19.08 0.82 -2.62
N SER A 251 18.67 0.00 -3.61
CA SER A 251 19.57 -1.00 -4.21
C SER A 251 19.02 -1.71 -5.46
N SER A 252 19.79 -1.56 -6.55
CA SER A 252 19.85 -2.41 -7.77
C SER A 252 18.91 -2.09 -8.93
N ALA A 253 19.48 -2.07 -10.13
CA ALA A 253 18.85 -1.98 -11.45
C ALA A 253 17.94 -3.19 -11.82
N LEU A 254 17.51 -3.97 -10.81
CA LEU A 254 16.65 -5.16 -10.94
C LEU A 254 15.21 -4.85 -10.48
N GLN A 255 14.88 -3.58 -10.27
CA GLN A 255 13.59 -3.14 -9.74
C GLN A 255 12.62 -2.60 -10.80
N GLU A 256 13.10 -2.14 -11.96
CA GLU A 256 12.25 -1.65 -13.05
C GLU A 256 11.17 -2.69 -13.40
N GLY A 257 9.91 -2.36 -13.11
CA GLY A 257 8.74 -3.19 -13.45
C GLY A 257 8.18 -4.04 -12.31
N LYS A 258 8.80 -4.06 -11.11
CA LYS A 258 8.21 -4.77 -9.95
C LYS A 258 6.92 -4.12 -9.46
N ALA A 259 6.82 -2.80 -9.53
CA ALA A 259 5.63 -2.08 -9.08
C ALA A 259 4.42 -2.37 -9.99
N ASP A 260 4.61 -2.39 -11.31
CA ASP A 260 3.54 -2.75 -12.26
C ASP A 260 3.04 -4.18 -12.01
N LEU A 261 3.96 -5.14 -11.87
CA LEU A 261 3.62 -6.53 -11.50
C LEU A 261 2.85 -6.61 -10.17
N LEU A 262 3.15 -5.74 -9.20
CA LEU A 262 2.42 -5.69 -7.93
C LEU A 262 0.99 -5.19 -8.12
N TYR A 263 0.78 -4.06 -8.82
CA TYR A 263 -0.56 -3.52 -9.04
C TYR A 263 -1.41 -4.45 -9.90
N HIS A 264 -0.80 -5.09 -10.90
CA HIS A 264 -1.42 -6.16 -11.66
C HIS A 264 -1.85 -7.33 -10.75
N SER A 265 -0.97 -7.76 -9.84
CA SER A 265 -1.28 -8.82 -8.87
C SER A 265 -2.40 -8.42 -7.90
N PHE A 266 -2.45 -7.15 -7.46
CA PHE A 266 -3.53 -6.64 -6.63
C PHE A 266 -4.87 -6.65 -7.36
N ALA A 267 -4.91 -6.13 -8.60
CA ALA A 267 -6.11 -6.16 -9.42
C ALA A 267 -6.62 -7.59 -9.64
N ALA A 268 -5.71 -8.53 -9.92
CA ALA A 268 -6.04 -9.95 -10.06
C ALA A 268 -6.66 -10.52 -8.77
N GLU A 269 -6.09 -10.23 -7.60
CA GLU A 269 -6.66 -10.69 -6.32
C GLU A 269 -8.03 -10.05 -6.04
N PHE A 270 -8.23 -8.77 -6.36
CA PHE A 270 -9.55 -8.14 -6.17
C PHE A 270 -10.63 -8.80 -7.02
N LEU A 271 -10.35 -8.99 -8.31
CA LEU A 271 -11.28 -9.62 -9.24
C LEU A 271 -11.58 -11.07 -8.83
N LYS A 272 -10.55 -11.83 -8.44
CA LYS A 272 -10.68 -13.19 -7.88
C LYS A 272 -11.57 -13.21 -6.63
N HIS A 273 -11.49 -12.17 -5.79
CA HIS A 273 -12.32 -12.00 -4.59
C HIS A 273 -13.63 -11.23 -4.85
N LYS A 274 -14.15 -11.31 -6.09
CA LYS A 274 -15.48 -10.82 -6.51
C LYS A 274 -15.64 -9.30 -6.42
N GLN A 275 -14.56 -8.55 -6.61
CA GLN A 275 -14.68 -7.14 -6.96
C GLN A 275 -15.46 -7.02 -8.27
N ASP A 276 -16.50 -6.19 -8.29
CA ASP A 276 -17.29 -5.97 -9.50
C ASP A 276 -16.45 -5.21 -10.55
N PRO A 277 -16.16 -5.78 -11.72
CA PRO A 277 -15.40 -5.09 -12.76
C PRO A 277 -16.20 -3.97 -13.45
N ASN A 278 -17.47 -3.78 -13.09
CA ASN A 278 -18.36 -2.70 -13.54
C ASN A 278 -18.66 -1.68 -12.45
N VAL A 279 -17.96 -1.74 -11.31
CA VAL A 279 -18.23 -0.82 -10.20
C VAL A 279 -18.03 0.64 -10.62
N VAL A 280 -18.92 1.53 -10.20
CA VAL A 280 -18.76 2.96 -10.45
C VAL A 280 -17.71 3.51 -9.49
N LEU A 281 -16.60 3.97 -10.06
CA LEU A 281 -15.51 4.63 -9.36
C LEU A 281 -15.69 6.14 -9.46
N ASP A 282 -15.35 6.87 -8.40
CA ASP A 282 -15.42 8.32 -8.36
C ASP A 282 -14.01 8.88 -8.37
N VAL A 283 -13.54 9.32 -9.54
CA VAL A 283 -12.15 9.75 -9.71
C VAL A 283 -12.04 11.24 -9.50
N TRP A 284 -11.24 11.61 -8.50
CA TRP A 284 -11.00 12.99 -8.09
C TRP A 284 -9.64 13.46 -8.58
N TRP A 285 -9.63 14.53 -9.37
CA TRP A 285 -8.44 15.18 -9.88
C TRP A 285 -8.37 16.58 -9.28
N ALA A 286 -7.16 17.09 -9.04
CA ALA A 286 -6.96 18.33 -8.30
C ALA A 286 -7.75 19.52 -8.91
N GLY A 287 -8.88 19.85 -8.28
CA GLY A 287 -9.73 20.98 -8.64
C GLY A 287 -10.89 20.69 -9.60
N THR A 288 -11.12 19.44 -10.02
CA THR A 288 -12.30 19.07 -10.83
C THR A 288 -13.38 18.43 -9.97
N ALA A 289 -14.64 18.55 -10.42
CA ALA A 289 -15.71 17.72 -9.86
C ALA A 289 -15.40 16.24 -10.13
N GLY A 290 -15.66 15.37 -9.16
CA GLY A 290 -15.48 13.93 -9.32
C GLY A 290 -16.19 13.41 -10.56
N ILE A 291 -15.46 12.66 -11.41
CA ILE A 291 -16.02 12.02 -12.60
C ILE A 291 -16.29 10.57 -12.25
N GLN A 292 -17.54 10.14 -12.43
CA GLN A 292 -17.91 8.75 -12.23
C GLN A 292 -17.52 7.94 -13.46
N VAL A 293 -16.71 6.90 -13.29
CA VAL A 293 -16.19 6.06 -14.36
C VAL A 293 -16.34 4.58 -14.04
N SER A 294 -16.33 3.72 -15.05
CA SER A 294 -16.09 2.28 -14.86
C SER A 294 -14.58 1.98 -14.76
N PRO A 295 -14.17 0.82 -14.20
CA PRO A 295 -12.76 0.43 -14.09
C PRO A 295 -12.01 0.48 -15.42
N LEU A 296 -12.67 0.12 -16.53
CA LEU A 296 -12.06 0.12 -17.86
C LEU A 296 -11.65 1.51 -18.36
N HIS A 297 -12.17 2.60 -17.81
CA HIS A 297 -11.74 3.95 -18.20
C HIS A 297 -10.32 4.29 -17.71
N ILE A 298 -9.88 3.65 -16.62
CA ILE A 298 -8.63 3.98 -15.93
C ILE A 298 -7.72 2.78 -15.71
N ALA A 299 -8.00 1.61 -16.29
CA ALA A 299 -7.20 0.39 -16.14
C ALA A 299 -6.12 0.29 -17.23
N SER A 300 -4.91 -0.18 -16.88
CA SER A 300 -3.85 -0.49 -17.86
C SER A 300 -4.29 -1.60 -18.81
N PRO A 301 -3.70 -1.76 -20.02
CA PRO A 301 -4.13 -2.79 -20.96
C PRO A 301 -4.19 -4.20 -20.33
N SER A 302 -3.16 -4.57 -19.57
CA SER A 302 -3.08 -5.85 -18.87
C SER A 302 -4.19 -6.03 -17.81
N ILE A 303 -4.54 -4.98 -17.08
CA ILE A 303 -5.63 -5.05 -16.08
C ILE A 303 -7.00 -4.97 -16.76
N ALA A 304 -7.14 -4.20 -17.83
CA ALA A 304 -8.35 -4.12 -18.63
C ALA A 304 -8.70 -5.48 -19.24
N GLU A 305 -7.71 -6.25 -19.70
CA GLU A 305 -7.91 -7.61 -20.19
C GLU A 305 -8.51 -8.50 -19.09
N MET A 306 -7.95 -8.47 -17.87
CA MET A 306 -8.51 -9.19 -16.72
C MET A 306 -9.94 -8.75 -16.39
N CYS A 307 -10.21 -7.45 -16.40
CA CYS A 307 -11.56 -6.91 -16.17
C CYS A 307 -12.55 -7.42 -17.23
N ILE A 308 -12.18 -7.40 -18.51
CA ILE A 308 -13.00 -7.91 -19.63
C ILE A 308 -13.26 -9.41 -19.46
N GLN A 309 -12.24 -10.20 -19.13
CA GLN A 309 -12.39 -11.63 -18.83
C GLN A 309 -13.34 -11.89 -17.64
N CYS A 310 -13.41 -10.96 -16.68
CA CYS A 310 -14.34 -10.98 -15.55
C CYS A 310 -15.73 -10.41 -15.88
N GLY A 311 -16.02 -10.03 -17.12
CA GLY A 311 -17.31 -9.51 -17.55
C GLY A 311 -17.48 -8.00 -17.41
N ALA A 312 -16.40 -7.23 -17.49
CA ALA A 312 -16.49 -5.78 -17.62
C ALA A 312 -17.25 -5.37 -18.89
N ASN A 313 -18.13 -4.39 -18.77
CA ASN A 313 -18.88 -3.78 -19.85
C ASN A 313 -18.00 -2.77 -20.58
N THR A 314 -17.51 -3.17 -21.76
CA THR A 314 -16.68 -2.34 -22.65
C THR A 314 -17.39 -1.10 -23.19
N ASN A 315 -18.70 -1.00 -23.01
CA ASN A 315 -19.55 0.11 -23.43
C ASN A 315 -20.14 0.90 -22.25
N ALA A 316 -19.68 0.67 -21.01
CA ALA A 316 -20.14 1.44 -19.85
C ALA A 316 -19.77 2.91 -20.04
N CYS A 317 -20.72 3.84 -19.92
CA CYS A 317 -20.41 5.26 -20.00
C CYS A 317 -19.98 5.83 -18.64
N ASP A 318 -19.04 6.77 -18.66
CA ASP A 318 -18.79 7.67 -17.55
C ASP A 318 -19.95 8.68 -17.33
N SER A 319 -19.86 9.53 -16.32
CA SER A 319 -20.85 10.59 -16.06
C SER A 319 -20.95 11.66 -17.16
N GLY A 320 -19.98 11.72 -18.08
CA GLY A 320 -19.98 12.57 -19.27
C GLY A 320 -20.59 11.90 -20.51
N GLY A 321 -21.04 10.65 -20.38
CA GLY A 321 -21.57 9.86 -21.48
C GLY A 321 -20.51 9.32 -22.44
N ARG A 322 -19.24 9.24 -22.03
CA ARG A 322 -18.11 8.69 -22.80
C ARG A 322 -17.87 7.24 -22.39
N THR A 323 -17.61 6.36 -23.34
CA THR A 323 -17.18 4.97 -23.09
C THR A 323 -15.67 4.89 -22.82
N PRO A 324 -15.14 3.73 -22.37
CA PRO A 324 -13.71 3.50 -22.29
C PRO A 324 -13.02 3.77 -23.63
N LEU A 325 -13.61 3.36 -24.76
CA LEU A 325 -13.00 3.59 -26.07
C LEU A 325 -12.92 5.09 -26.41
N ASP A 326 -13.93 5.88 -26.03
CA ASP A 326 -13.88 7.33 -26.20
C ASP A 326 -12.71 7.95 -25.41
N TRP A 327 -12.42 7.46 -24.21
CA TRP A 327 -11.30 7.94 -23.39
C TRP A 327 -9.94 7.68 -24.04
N PHE A 328 -9.71 6.49 -24.61
CA PHE A 328 -8.40 6.20 -25.19
C PHE A 328 -8.19 6.81 -26.58
N LEU A 329 -9.26 7.02 -27.34
CA LEU A 329 -9.23 7.79 -28.59
C LEU A 329 -8.94 9.27 -28.32
N LYS A 330 -9.66 9.89 -27.38
CA LYS A 330 -9.43 11.26 -26.94
C LYS A 330 -9.42 11.32 -25.42
N TYR A 331 -8.22 11.33 -24.86
CA TYR A 331 -8.05 11.38 -23.42
C TYR A 331 -8.63 12.69 -22.87
N PRO A 332 -9.48 12.64 -21.82
CA PRO A 332 -10.14 13.84 -21.34
C PRO A 332 -9.14 14.89 -20.84
N ASP A 333 -9.36 16.15 -21.21
CA ASP A 333 -8.48 17.26 -20.81
C ASP A 333 -8.47 17.43 -19.27
N GLU A 334 -9.57 17.06 -18.60
CA GLU A 334 -9.69 17.08 -17.15
C GLU A 334 -8.70 16.15 -16.45
N VAL A 335 -8.19 15.15 -17.17
CA VAL A 335 -7.31 14.09 -16.66
C VAL A 335 -5.94 14.06 -17.36
N ALA A 336 -5.68 15.03 -18.24
CA ALA A 336 -4.53 15.04 -19.15
C ALA A 336 -3.15 15.00 -18.46
N LYS A 337 -3.06 15.39 -17.18
CA LYS A 337 -1.82 15.25 -16.39
C LYS A 337 -1.34 13.81 -16.28
N HIS A 338 -2.26 12.87 -16.39
CA HIS A 338 -1.99 11.44 -16.33
C HIS A 338 -2.37 10.79 -17.66
N LYS A 339 -2.07 11.49 -18.78
CA LYS A 339 -2.26 10.93 -20.11
C LYS A 339 -1.36 9.70 -20.24
N PRO A 340 -1.94 8.52 -20.50
CA PRO A 340 -1.16 7.30 -20.62
C PRO A 340 -0.20 7.36 -21.82
N PRO A 341 0.91 6.59 -21.79
CA PRO A 341 1.81 6.44 -22.93
C PRO A 341 1.05 6.06 -24.20
N ILE A 342 1.52 6.53 -25.35
CA ILE A 342 0.81 6.31 -26.62
C ILE A 342 0.67 4.82 -26.96
N GLU A 343 1.69 4.02 -26.67
CA GLU A 343 1.68 2.56 -26.85
C GLU A 343 0.52 1.92 -26.08
N ASP A 344 0.35 2.27 -24.80
CA ASP A 344 -0.71 1.71 -23.98
C ASP A 344 -2.09 2.20 -24.41
N ARG A 345 -2.21 3.46 -24.88
CA ARG A 345 -3.45 3.96 -25.49
C ARG A 345 -3.84 3.15 -26.73
N TYR A 346 -2.88 2.88 -27.60
CA TYR A 346 -3.07 2.07 -28.78
C TYR A 346 -3.51 0.64 -28.39
N ASN A 347 -2.78 0.00 -27.48
CA ASN A 347 -3.09 -1.34 -26.98
C ASN A 347 -4.49 -1.41 -26.35
N MET A 348 -4.87 -0.39 -25.59
CA MET A 348 -6.20 -0.32 -24.99
C MET A 348 -7.31 -0.13 -26.03
N CYS A 349 -7.09 0.69 -27.06
CA CYS A 349 -8.05 0.82 -28.18
C CYS A 349 -8.22 -0.52 -28.90
N LEU A 350 -7.13 -1.24 -29.17
CA LEU A 350 -7.17 -2.55 -29.82
C LEU A 350 -7.93 -3.56 -28.97
N LEU A 351 -7.59 -3.66 -27.69
CA LEU A 351 -8.24 -4.56 -26.74
C LEU A 351 -9.76 -4.29 -26.64
N LEU A 352 -10.16 -3.03 -26.46
CA LEU A 352 -11.56 -2.65 -26.33
C LEU A 352 -12.35 -2.94 -27.62
N THR A 353 -11.78 -2.65 -28.80
CA THR A 353 -12.46 -2.92 -30.09
C THR A 353 -12.63 -4.42 -30.34
N GLN A 354 -11.62 -5.23 -30.03
CA GLN A 354 -11.69 -6.69 -30.08
C GLN A 354 -12.75 -7.24 -29.11
N ALA A 355 -12.89 -6.62 -27.94
CA ALA A 355 -13.91 -6.96 -26.95
C ALA A 355 -15.29 -6.33 -27.23
N GLY A 356 -15.53 -5.81 -28.44
CA GLY A 356 -16.83 -5.27 -28.86
C GLY A 356 -17.19 -3.89 -28.30
N GLY A 357 -16.20 -3.15 -27.82
CA GLY A 357 -16.34 -1.75 -27.40
C GLY A 357 -16.71 -0.83 -28.56
N LEU A 358 -17.61 0.10 -28.28
CA LEU A 358 -18.15 1.08 -29.23
C LEU A 358 -17.92 2.48 -28.65
N ALA A 359 -17.45 3.41 -29.48
CA ALA A 359 -17.41 4.82 -29.13
C ALA A 359 -18.86 5.35 -29.04
N SER A 360 -19.21 5.99 -27.93
CA SER A 360 -20.55 6.58 -27.71
C SER A 360 -20.82 7.75 -28.64
N ARG A 361 -19.78 8.55 -28.93
CA ARG A 361 -19.85 9.72 -29.79
C ARG A 361 -19.14 9.39 -31.09
N TRP A 362 -19.90 9.33 -32.16
CA TRP A 362 -19.32 9.22 -33.50
C TRP A 362 -18.77 10.60 -33.90
N ASP A 363 -17.50 10.81 -33.60
CA ASP A 363 -16.73 11.95 -34.09
C ASP A 363 -15.60 11.40 -35.00
N GLU A 364 -15.82 11.50 -36.32
CA GLU A 364 -14.85 11.08 -37.33
C GLU A 364 -13.51 11.79 -37.16
N THR A 365 -13.51 13.04 -36.69
CA THR A 365 -12.27 13.80 -36.47
C THR A 365 -11.46 13.22 -35.32
N VAL A 366 -12.12 12.83 -34.23
CA VAL A 366 -11.45 12.19 -33.08
C VAL A 366 -10.80 10.87 -33.48
N TRP A 367 -11.51 10.03 -34.24
CA TRP A 367 -10.97 8.77 -34.74
C TRP A 367 -9.76 8.98 -35.66
N LEU A 368 -9.90 9.85 -36.66
CA LEU A 368 -8.82 10.10 -37.62
C LEU A 368 -7.59 10.69 -36.93
N ASN A 369 -7.77 11.58 -35.96
CA ASN A 369 -6.66 12.14 -35.19
C ASN A 369 -5.94 11.06 -34.37
N ALA A 370 -6.67 10.18 -33.69
CA ALA A 370 -6.06 9.08 -32.93
C ALA A 370 -5.29 8.12 -33.84
N LEU A 371 -5.87 7.74 -34.99
CA LEU A 371 -5.22 6.87 -35.96
C LEU A 371 -3.93 7.48 -36.53
N LEU A 372 -3.95 8.78 -36.85
CA LEU A 372 -2.76 9.50 -37.30
C LEU A 372 -1.70 9.60 -36.19
N GLU A 373 -2.10 9.80 -34.94
CA GLU A 373 -1.20 9.80 -33.78
C GLU A 373 -0.51 8.43 -33.64
N PHE A 374 -1.25 7.33 -33.79
CA PHE A 374 -0.70 5.97 -33.71
C PHE A 374 0.22 5.63 -34.90
N GLU A 375 -0.14 6.03 -36.12
CA GLU A 375 0.68 5.81 -37.31
C GLU A 375 1.99 6.61 -37.27
N ALA A 376 1.98 7.78 -36.64
CA ALA A 376 3.19 8.59 -36.47
C ALA A 376 4.25 7.92 -35.57
N GLU A 377 3.82 6.98 -34.72
CA GLU A 377 4.68 6.16 -33.84
C GLU A 377 4.81 4.71 -34.37
N ASP A 378 4.57 4.50 -35.67
CA ASP A 378 4.73 3.21 -36.39
C ASP A 378 3.81 2.06 -35.90
N PHE A 379 2.69 2.34 -35.22
CA PHE A 379 1.71 1.31 -34.85
C PHE A 379 0.82 0.89 -36.03
N ASP A 380 0.47 -0.40 -36.12
CA ASP A 380 -0.44 -0.94 -37.15
C ASP A 380 -1.91 -0.63 -36.83
N THR A 381 -2.48 0.36 -37.50
CA THR A 381 -3.87 0.78 -37.27
C THR A 381 -4.92 0.01 -38.08
N GLY A 382 -4.53 -1.03 -38.84
CA GLY A 382 -5.42 -1.74 -39.76
C GLY A 382 -6.70 -2.26 -39.10
N ALA A 383 -6.58 -2.89 -37.92
CA ALA A 383 -7.72 -3.40 -37.16
C ALA A 383 -8.64 -2.28 -36.65
N LEU A 384 -8.07 -1.17 -36.17
CA LEU A 384 -8.84 -0.01 -35.69
C LEU A 384 -9.57 0.69 -36.85
N ARG A 385 -8.94 0.78 -38.03
CA ARG A 385 -9.56 1.34 -39.24
C ARG A 385 -10.73 0.47 -39.73
N GLU A 386 -10.57 -0.84 -39.73
CA GLU A 386 -11.66 -1.76 -40.07
C GLU A 386 -12.85 -1.58 -39.11
N HIS A 387 -12.59 -1.53 -37.81
CA HIS A 387 -13.63 -1.29 -36.81
C HIS A 387 -14.31 0.07 -37.01
N PHE A 388 -13.53 1.12 -37.27
CA PHE A 388 -14.04 2.46 -37.58
C PHE A 388 -14.99 2.46 -38.78
N GLU A 389 -14.63 1.77 -39.87
CA GLU A 389 -15.48 1.64 -41.06
C GLU A 389 -16.77 0.87 -40.80
N ILE A 390 -16.74 -0.14 -39.93
CA ILE A 390 -17.93 -0.87 -39.48
C ILE A 390 -18.87 0.08 -38.72
N LEU A 391 -18.34 0.89 -37.79
CA LEU A 391 -19.13 1.87 -37.04
C LEU A 391 -19.72 2.95 -37.94
N LYS A 392 -18.93 3.47 -38.88
CA LYS A 392 -19.38 4.45 -39.88
C LYS A 392 -20.57 3.95 -40.67
N LYS A 393 -20.51 2.71 -41.18
CA LYS A 393 -21.62 2.06 -41.90
C LYS A 393 -22.88 1.88 -41.04
N LYS A 394 -22.73 1.53 -39.76
CA LYS A 394 -23.86 1.38 -38.82
C LYS A 394 -24.54 2.73 -38.57
N ASN A 395 -23.79 3.80 -38.34
CA ASN A 395 -24.35 5.13 -38.10
C ASN A 395 -25.06 5.70 -39.33
N THR A 396 -24.51 5.56 -40.54
CA THR A 396 -25.18 6.03 -41.76
C THR A 396 -26.55 5.37 -41.94
N ARG A 397 -26.70 4.09 -41.58
CA ARG A 397 -28.00 3.39 -41.61
C ARG A 397 -28.98 3.90 -40.58
N LEU A 398 -28.52 4.20 -39.36
CA LEU A 398 -29.37 4.77 -38.31
C LEU A 398 -29.89 6.15 -38.73
N PHE A 399 -29.04 7.01 -39.27
CA PHE A 399 -29.47 8.30 -39.79
C PHE A 399 -30.46 8.14 -40.96
N ALA A 400 -30.17 7.28 -41.94
CA ALA A 400 -31.09 7.04 -43.06
C ALA A 400 -32.48 6.55 -42.61
N ASN A 401 -32.54 5.72 -41.57
CA ASN A 401 -33.81 5.22 -41.01
C ASN A 401 -34.58 6.30 -40.23
N VAL A 402 -33.89 7.16 -39.47
CA VAL A 402 -34.51 8.29 -38.76
C VAL A 402 -35.09 9.30 -39.76
N PHE A 403 -34.39 9.57 -40.87
CA PHE A 403 -34.89 10.47 -41.92
C PHE A 403 -36.01 9.85 -42.76
N ASN A 404 -36.04 8.54 -43.01
CA ASN A 404 -37.16 7.93 -43.73
C ASN A 404 -38.47 7.86 -42.90
N LEU A 405 -38.38 7.86 -41.57
CA LEU A 405 -39.55 7.87 -40.69
C LEU A 405 -40.20 9.26 -40.54
N SER A 406 -39.47 10.34 -40.84
CA SER A 406 -40.00 11.71 -40.75
C SER A 406 -40.78 12.18 -41.99
N TRP A 407 -40.81 11.38 -43.07
CA TRP A 407 -41.57 11.68 -44.29
C TRP A 407 -42.89 10.90 -44.45
N ILE A 408 -43.29 10.11 -43.43
CA ILE A 408 -44.53 9.29 -43.43
C ILE A 408 -45.59 9.85 -42.46
N LYS A 409 -45.51 11.13 -42.09
CA LYS A 409 -46.61 11.88 -41.45
C LYS A 409 -46.77 13.22 -42.16
#